data_AF-A0A267DEB1-F1
#
_entry.id   AF-A0A267DEB1-F1
#
_cell.length_a   1.000
_cell.length_b   1.000
_cell.length_c   1.000
_cell.angle_alpha   90.00
_cell.angle_beta   90.00
_cell.angle_gamma   90.00
#
_symmetry.space_group_name_H-M   'P 1'
#
loop_
_entity.id
_entity.type
_entity.pdbx_description
1 polymer ?
#
loop_
_entity_poly.entity_id
_entity_poly.type
_entity_poly.pdbx_seq_one_letter_code
_entity_poly.pdbx_strand_id
1 'polypeptide(L)'
;EVLKLQGYSKACDVWSAGVLLYTMLAGRTPFAHGPNDPSEEILSRIESGTVVLDGGNWDSVSAHAKDLVRRMLLVDPTQRVTAAQALQHTWVASRAVLPLYRLAVHQEAGQMRGAMRATFAAVNKPPPLPALQSVAASGLAKRRGKQLLKVSTEV
;
A
#
# COMPACT_ATOMS: atom_id res chain seq x y z
N GLU A 1 17.34 -8.04 -13.33
CA GLU A 1 16.32 -7.23 -12.63
C GLU A 1 14.88 -7.51 -13.05
N VAL A 2 14.57 -7.59 -14.35
CA VAL A 2 13.20 -7.70 -14.89
C VAL A 2 12.34 -8.83 -14.28
N LEU A 3 12.91 -10.01 -14.01
CA LEU A 3 12.16 -11.15 -13.44
C LEU A 3 11.70 -10.94 -11.99
N LYS A 4 12.49 -10.23 -11.16
CA LYS A 4 12.09 -9.90 -9.78
C LYS A 4 10.95 -8.86 -9.76
N LEU A 5 10.98 -7.92 -10.70
CA LEU A 5 9.94 -6.91 -10.89
C LEU A 5 8.62 -7.52 -11.39
N GLN A 6 8.64 -8.56 -12.21
CA GLN A 6 7.40 -9.23 -12.68
C GLN A 6 6.66 -9.94 -11.54
N GLY A 7 7.37 -10.62 -10.63
CA GLY A 7 6.74 -11.24 -9.45
C GLY A 7 6.16 -10.19 -8.51
N TYR A 8 6.90 -9.10 -8.29
CA TYR A 8 6.44 -7.95 -7.51
C TYR A 8 5.17 -7.32 -8.10
N SER A 9 5.13 -7.11 -9.42
CA SER A 9 3.96 -6.57 -10.14
C SER A 9 2.72 -7.43 -9.94
N LYS A 10 2.84 -8.77 -10.08
CA LYS A 10 1.71 -9.68 -9.87
C LYS A 10 1.19 -9.63 -8.43
N ALA A 11 2.09 -9.52 -7.45
CA ALA A 11 1.72 -9.38 -6.06
C ALA A 11 1.02 -8.02 -5.79
N CYS A 12 1.43 -6.94 -6.44
CA CYS A 12 0.77 -5.63 -6.37
C CYS A 12 -0.67 -5.68 -6.93
N ASP A 13 -0.90 -6.43 -8.00
CA ASP A 13 -2.25 -6.63 -8.56
C ASP A 13 -3.15 -7.36 -7.55
N VAL A 14 -2.65 -8.43 -6.92
CA VAL A 14 -3.42 -9.15 -5.90
C VAL A 14 -3.71 -8.28 -4.68
N TRP A 15 -2.77 -7.45 -4.25
CA TRP A 15 -3.00 -6.51 -3.15
C TRP A 15 -4.09 -5.50 -3.49
N SER A 16 -4.04 -4.94 -4.69
CA SER A 16 -5.05 -3.99 -5.17
C SER A 16 -6.44 -4.63 -5.26
N ALA A 17 -6.52 -5.88 -5.72
CA ALA A 17 -7.74 -6.68 -5.71
C ALA A 17 -8.22 -6.99 -4.27
N GLY A 18 -7.30 -7.16 -3.33
CA GLY A 18 -7.62 -7.33 -1.90
C GLY A 18 -8.22 -6.06 -1.30
N VAL A 19 -7.71 -4.88 -1.65
CA VAL A 19 -8.26 -3.58 -1.24
C VAL A 19 -9.68 -3.40 -1.78
N LEU A 20 -9.91 -3.78 -3.05
CA LEU A 20 -11.23 -3.78 -3.66
C LEU A 20 -12.18 -4.74 -2.93
N LEU A 21 -11.76 -5.99 -2.69
CA LEU A 21 -12.55 -7.00 -1.99
C LEU A 21 -12.93 -6.53 -0.58
N TYR A 22 -11.97 -6.02 0.19
CA TYR A 22 -12.24 -5.43 1.50
C TYR A 22 -13.31 -4.34 1.38
N THR A 23 -13.16 -3.43 0.42
CA THR A 23 -14.06 -2.28 0.26
C THR A 23 -15.48 -2.72 -0.07
N MET A 24 -15.63 -3.73 -0.93
CA MET A 24 -16.95 -4.31 -1.26
C MET A 24 -17.63 -4.96 -0.04
N LEU A 25 -16.86 -5.65 0.81
CA LEU A 25 -17.38 -6.33 2.00
C LEU A 25 -17.65 -5.37 3.16
N ALA A 26 -16.72 -4.47 3.44
CA ALA A 26 -16.78 -3.56 4.58
C ALA A 26 -17.63 -2.31 4.31
N GLY A 27 -17.82 -1.92 3.05
CA GLY A 27 -18.45 -0.65 2.68
C GLY A 27 -17.61 0.58 3.04
N ARG A 28 -16.30 0.42 3.23
CA ARG A 28 -15.28 1.44 3.55
C ARG A 28 -13.89 0.95 3.12
N THR A 29 -12.92 1.84 2.97
CA THR A 29 -11.56 1.43 2.59
C THR A 29 -10.76 0.84 3.77
N PRO A 30 -9.75 -0.01 3.53
CA PRO A 30 -9.02 -0.68 4.61
C PRO A 30 -8.02 0.21 5.37
N PHE A 31 -7.44 1.22 4.71
CA PHE A 31 -6.30 1.97 5.26
C PHE A 31 -6.55 3.47 5.43
N ALA A 32 -7.38 4.08 4.58
CA ALA A 32 -7.74 5.49 4.68
C ALA A 32 -9.16 5.65 5.24
N HIS A 33 -9.31 6.51 6.24
CA HIS A 33 -10.62 6.86 6.78
C HIS A 33 -11.31 7.94 5.93
N GLY A 34 -10.54 8.82 5.27
CA GLY A 34 -11.06 9.84 4.37
C GLY A 34 -10.04 10.34 3.34
N PRO A 35 -10.44 11.30 2.49
CA PRO A 35 -9.56 11.92 1.48
C PRO A 35 -8.40 12.72 2.06
N ASN A 36 -8.52 13.18 3.31
CA ASN A 36 -7.58 14.08 3.95
C ASN A 36 -6.62 13.35 4.91
N ASP A 37 -6.67 12.02 4.97
CA ASP A 37 -5.76 11.24 5.80
C ASP A 37 -4.30 11.49 5.38
N PRO A 38 -3.39 11.79 6.32
CA PRO A 38 -1.97 11.96 6.01
C PRO A 38 -1.37 10.69 5.40
N SER A 39 -0.55 10.83 4.35
CA SER A 39 0.07 9.69 3.68
C SER A 39 0.90 8.83 4.63
N GLU A 40 1.56 9.45 5.61
CA GLU A 40 2.39 8.76 6.61
C GLU A 40 1.54 7.83 7.51
N GLU A 41 0.36 8.27 7.92
CA GLU A 41 -0.56 7.43 8.70
C GLU A 41 -1.11 6.28 7.88
N ILE A 42 -1.48 6.54 6.62
CA ILE A 42 -1.95 5.49 5.70
C ILE A 42 -0.84 4.44 5.51
N LEU A 43 0.40 4.87 5.26
CA LEU A 43 1.53 3.96 5.10
C LEU A 43 1.81 3.17 6.38
N SER A 44 1.75 3.82 7.55
CA SER A 44 1.91 3.13 8.83
C SER A 44 0.87 2.02 9.04
N ARG A 45 -0.40 2.26 8.65
CA ARG A 45 -1.47 1.23 8.69
C ARG A 45 -1.26 0.11 7.67
N ILE A 46 -0.69 0.41 6.51
CA ILE A 46 -0.34 -0.61 5.50
C ILE A 46 0.82 -1.46 6.03
N GLU A 47 1.85 -0.83 6.56
CA GLU A 47 3.07 -1.48 7.08
C GLU A 47 2.80 -2.32 8.32
N SER A 48 1.83 -1.95 9.16
CA SER A 48 1.42 -2.77 10.30
C SER A 48 0.82 -4.12 9.87
N GLY A 49 0.34 -4.23 8.63
CA GLY A 49 -0.26 -5.45 8.09
C GLY A 49 -1.58 -5.86 8.74
N THR A 50 -2.15 -5.01 9.58
CA THR A 50 -3.38 -5.28 10.31
C THR A 50 -4.55 -4.54 9.68
N VAL A 51 -5.54 -5.30 9.18
CA VAL A 51 -6.82 -4.75 8.72
C VAL A 51 -7.92 -5.08 9.72
N VAL A 52 -8.82 -4.12 9.95
CA VAL A 52 -9.97 -4.30 10.86
C VAL A 52 -11.01 -5.19 10.17
N LEU A 53 -11.32 -6.34 10.78
CA LEU A 53 -12.25 -7.35 10.24
C LEU A 53 -13.34 -7.71 11.25
N ASP A 54 -13.73 -6.71 12.03
CA ASP A 54 -14.79 -6.71 13.03
C ASP A 54 -15.67 -5.46 12.88
N GLY A 55 -16.88 -5.53 13.43
CA GLY A 55 -17.84 -4.43 13.44
C GLY A 55 -18.57 -4.23 12.12
N GLY A 56 -19.83 -3.81 12.23
CA GLY A 56 -20.67 -3.47 11.08
C GLY A 56 -20.90 -4.69 10.19
N ASN A 57 -20.56 -4.59 8.90
CA ASN A 57 -20.73 -5.73 7.99
C ASN A 57 -19.89 -6.95 8.42
N TRP A 58 -18.71 -6.73 9.00
CA TRP A 58 -17.79 -7.81 9.33
C TRP A 58 -18.34 -8.78 10.37
N ASP A 59 -19.33 -8.38 11.17
CA ASP A 59 -19.96 -9.28 12.15
C ASP A 59 -20.76 -10.40 11.46
N SER A 60 -21.23 -10.14 10.24
CA SER A 60 -21.97 -11.10 9.41
C SER A 60 -21.11 -11.78 8.34
N VAL A 61 -20.00 -11.15 7.92
CA VAL A 61 -19.13 -11.67 6.87
C VAL A 61 -18.43 -12.95 7.32
N SER A 62 -18.47 -13.97 6.46
CA SER A 62 -17.97 -15.30 6.77
C SER A 62 -16.47 -15.33 7.09
N ALA A 63 -16.06 -16.29 7.92
CA ALA A 63 -14.66 -16.48 8.28
C ALA A 63 -13.76 -16.71 7.05
N HIS A 64 -14.25 -17.44 6.04
CA HIS A 64 -13.52 -17.65 4.78
C HIS A 64 -13.30 -16.35 3.99
N ALA A 65 -14.27 -15.42 3.99
CA ALA A 65 -14.09 -14.12 3.33
C ALA A 65 -12.99 -13.32 4.04
N LYS A 66 -13.04 -13.27 5.38
CA LYS A 66 -12.04 -12.60 6.22
C LYS A 66 -10.65 -13.19 5.99
N ASP A 67 -10.54 -14.52 5.92
CA ASP A 67 -9.27 -15.21 5.67
C ASP A 67 -8.67 -14.83 4.30
N LEU A 68 -9.49 -14.84 3.25
CA LEU A 68 -9.03 -14.44 1.92
C LEU A 68 -8.52 -13.01 1.90
N VAL A 69 -9.26 -12.08 2.50
CA VAL A 69 -8.87 -10.66 2.59
C VAL A 69 -7.53 -10.50 3.31
N ARG A 70 -7.32 -11.20 4.44
CA ARG A 70 -6.02 -11.17 5.15
C ARG A 70 -4.88 -11.64 4.25
N ARG A 71 -5.06 -12.76 3.54
CA ARG A 71 -4.03 -13.34 2.66
C ARG A 71 -3.70 -12.46 1.45
N MET A 72 -4.68 -11.74 0.91
CA MET A 72 -4.48 -10.80 -0.20
C MET A 72 -3.79 -9.51 0.25
N LEU A 73 -4.02 -9.07 1.50
CA LEU A 73 -3.49 -7.83 2.07
C LEU A 73 -2.23 -8.03 2.92
N LEU A 74 -1.59 -9.19 2.86
CA LEU A 74 -0.28 -9.42 3.48
C LEU A 74 0.74 -8.41 2.95
N VAL A 75 1.51 -7.82 3.88
CA VAL A 75 2.54 -6.80 3.59
C VAL A 75 3.65 -7.41 2.75
N ASP A 76 4.17 -8.55 3.16
CA ASP A 76 5.20 -9.28 2.43
C ASP A 76 4.63 -9.87 1.14
N PRO A 77 5.05 -9.40 -0.06
CA PRO A 77 4.55 -9.90 -1.33
C PRO A 77 4.93 -11.36 -1.59
N THR A 78 5.93 -11.92 -0.91
CA THR A 78 6.34 -13.32 -1.06
C THR A 78 5.45 -14.29 -0.31
N GLN A 79 4.84 -13.83 0.79
CA GLN A 79 3.85 -14.58 1.58
C GLN A 79 2.42 -14.33 1.10
N ARG A 80 2.21 -13.27 0.30
CA ARG A 80 0.91 -12.92 -0.28
C ARG A 80 0.41 -14.02 -1.20
N VAL A 81 -0.88 -14.32 -1.09
CA VAL A 81 -1.54 -15.29 -1.96
C VAL A 81 -1.42 -14.88 -3.42
N THR A 82 -1.20 -15.84 -4.32
CA THR A 82 -1.24 -15.59 -5.77
C THR A 82 -2.67 -15.53 -6.28
N ALA A 83 -2.90 -14.93 -7.45
CA ALA A 83 -4.22 -14.91 -8.07
C ALA A 83 -4.81 -16.33 -8.27
N ALA A 84 -3.99 -17.30 -8.68
CA ALA A 84 -4.42 -18.69 -8.85
C ALA A 84 -4.88 -19.31 -7.52
N GLN A 85 -4.12 -19.11 -6.45
CA GLN A 85 -4.48 -19.59 -5.10
C GLN A 85 -5.74 -18.87 -4.57
N ALA A 86 -5.90 -17.56 -4.84
CA ALA A 86 -7.08 -16.81 -4.45
C ALA A 86 -8.36 -17.33 -5.13
N LEU A 87 -8.29 -17.71 -6.41
CA LEU A 87 -9.42 -18.32 -7.14
C LEU A 87 -9.81 -19.70 -6.61
N GLN A 88 -8.84 -20.45 -6.06
CA GLN A 88 -9.07 -21.76 -5.44
C GLN A 88 -9.52 -21.65 -3.98
N HIS A 89 -9.48 -20.44 -3.39
CA HIS A 89 -9.85 -20.24 -2.00
C HIS A 89 -11.32 -20.61 -1.78
N THR A 90 -11.63 -21.25 -0.65
CA THR A 90 -12.98 -21.75 -0.31
C THR A 90 -14.07 -20.70 -0.50
N TRP A 91 -13.78 -19.44 -0.16
CA TRP A 91 -14.74 -18.33 -0.34
C TRP A 91 -15.14 -18.11 -1.81
N VAL A 92 -14.20 -18.24 -2.76
CA VAL A 92 -14.45 -18.06 -4.20
C VAL A 92 -14.99 -19.35 -4.82
N ALA A 93 -14.39 -20.49 -4.46
CA ALA A 93 -14.77 -21.80 -4.98
C ALA A 93 -16.22 -22.17 -4.60
N SER A 94 -16.64 -21.84 -3.38
CA SER A 94 -17.99 -22.12 -2.85
C SER A 94 -19.00 -21.00 -3.11
N ARG A 95 -18.85 -20.24 -4.21
CA ARG A 95 -19.73 -19.08 -4.51
C ARG A 95 -21.23 -19.41 -4.52
N ALA A 96 -21.59 -20.65 -4.84
CA ALA A 96 -22.99 -21.11 -4.92
C ALA A 96 -23.71 -21.14 -3.56
N VAL A 97 -22.97 -21.15 -2.45
CA VAL A 97 -23.51 -21.23 -1.08
C VAL A 97 -23.20 -19.99 -0.25
N LEU A 98 -22.79 -18.90 -0.91
CA LEU A 98 -22.54 -17.64 -0.21
C LEU A 98 -23.85 -17.00 0.26
N PRO A 99 -23.84 -16.37 1.44
CA PRO A 99 -25.04 -15.75 1.99
C PRO A 99 -25.49 -14.56 1.12
N LEU A 100 -26.80 -14.43 0.93
CA LEU A 100 -27.43 -13.42 0.06
C LEU A 100 -27.91 -12.17 0.81
N TYR A 101 -27.35 -11.87 1.98
CA TYR A 101 -27.75 -10.67 2.73
C TYR A 101 -27.15 -9.40 2.10
N ARG A 102 -27.85 -8.29 2.27
CA ARG A 102 -27.40 -6.99 1.78
C ARG A 102 -26.37 -6.39 2.73
N LEU A 103 -25.19 -6.09 2.22
CA LEU A 103 -24.15 -5.38 2.95
C LEU A 103 -24.51 -3.88 3.05
N ALA A 104 -24.30 -3.29 4.23
CA ALA A 104 -24.49 -1.86 4.41
C ALA A 104 -23.30 -1.08 3.84
N VAL A 105 -23.58 0.09 3.26
CA VAL A 105 -22.53 1.02 2.82
C VAL A 105 -22.29 2.00 3.96
N HIS A 106 -21.09 1.95 4.55
CA HIS A 106 -20.75 2.72 5.74
C HIS A 106 -20.09 4.08 5.43
N GLN A 107 -19.61 4.28 4.20
CA GLN A 107 -19.07 5.57 3.73
C GLN A 107 -19.80 6.06 2.48
N GLU A 108 -20.04 7.36 2.38
CA GLU A 108 -20.54 7.97 1.16
C GLU A 108 -19.58 7.75 -0.02
N ALA A 109 -20.12 7.53 -1.21
CA ALA A 109 -19.33 7.18 -2.38
C ALA A 109 -18.25 8.24 -2.73
N GLY A 110 -18.50 9.52 -2.47
CA GLY A 110 -17.51 10.59 -2.65
C GLY A 110 -16.31 10.44 -1.72
N GLN A 111 -16.57 10.22 -0.43
CA GLN A 111 -15.54 10.04 0.59
C GLN A 111 -14.74 8.76 0.36
N MET A 112 -15.41 7.67 0.02
CA MET A 112 -14.77 6.38 -0.28
C MET A 112 -13.83 6.49 -1.49
N ARG A 113 -14.25 7.18 -2.56
CA ARG A 113 -13.37 7.46 -3.72
C ARG A 113 -12.16 8.31 -3.32
N GLY A 114 -12.38 9.30 -2.46
CA GLY A 114 -11.31 10.15 -1.91
C GLY A 114 -10.29 9.35 -1.10
N ALA A 115 -10.77 8.54 -0.14
CA ALA A 115 -9.95 7.66 0.68
C ALA A 115 -9.17 6.62 -0.16
N MET A 116 -9.81 6.05 -1.20
CA MET A 116 -9.14 5.14 -2.12
C MET A 116 -8.02 5.85 -2.88
N ARG A 117 -8.26 7.06 -3.39
CA ARG A 117 -7.23 7.89 -4.04
C ARG A 117 -6.08 8.21 -3.10
N ALA A 118 -6.37 8.60 -1.85
CA ALA A 118 -5.36 8.87 -0.83
C ALA A 118 -4.49 7.63 -0.56
N THR A 119 -5.11 6.45 -0.46
CA THR A 119 -4.43 5.17 -0.27
C THR A 119 -3.42 4.88 -1.39
N PHE A 120 -3.87 4.92 -2.65
CA PHE A 120 -3.00 4.65 -3.78
C PHE A 120 -1.98 5.76 -4.05
N ALA A 121 -2.28 7.01 -3.69
CA ALA A 121 -1.31 8.09 -3.74
C ALA A 121 -0.18 7.90 -2.71
N ALA A 122 -0.50 7.44 -1.50
CA ALA A 122 0.47 7.17 -0.46
C ALA A 122 1.43 6.03 -0.85
N VAL A 123 0.90 4.92 -1.37
CA VAL A 123 1.70 3.73 -1.76
C VAL A 123 2.61 4.01 -2.95
N ASN A 124 2.18 4.85 -3.89
CA ASN A 124 2.96 5.17 -5.09
C ASN A 124 3.88 6.38 -4.92
N LYS A 125 3.93 7.01 -3.74
CA LYS A 125 4.79 8.16 -3.50
C LYS A 125 6.25 7.69 -3.46
N PRO A 126 7.13 8.20 -4.34
CA PRO A 126 8.54 7.86 -4.25
C PRO A 126 9.10 8.38 -2.91
N PRO A 127 10.11 7.70 -2.34
CA PRO A 127 10.80 8.21 -1.16
C PRO A 127 11.32 9.62 -1.46
N PRO A 128 11.28 10.54 -0.49
CA PRO A 128 11.78 11.89 -0.70
C PRO A 128 13.24 11.81 -1.16
N LEU A 129 13.51 12.38 -2.34
CA LEU A 129 14.87 12.42 -2.87
C LEU A 129 15.73 13.22 -1.88
N PRO A 130 16.95 12.75 -1.55
CA PRO A 130 17.84 13.52 -0.70
C PRO A 130 18.11 14.88 -1.35
N ALA A 131 17.98 15.94 -0.56
CA ALA A 131 18.26 17.29 -1.02
C ALA A 131 19.72 17.37 -1.49
N LEU A 132 19.93 17.77 -2.75
CA LEU A 132 21.27 18.01 -3.28
C LEU A 132 21.93 19.09 -2.44
N GLN A 133 23.08 18.77 -1.86
CA GLN A 133 23.89 19.75 -1.17
C GLN A 133 24.64 20.60 -2.19
N SER A 134 25.07 21.80 -1.76
CA SER A 134 25.94 22.66 -2.56
C SER A 134 27.14 21.87 -3.09
N VAL A 135 27.58 22.19 -4.30
CA VAL A 135 28.79 21.60 -4.92
C VAL A 135 29.99 21.68 -3.98
N ALA A 136 30.07 22.72 -3.14
CA ALA A 136 31.11 22.90 -2.13
C ALA A 136 31.15 21.79 -1.05
N ALA A 137 30.03 21.09 -0.81
CA ALA A 137 29.97 19.95 0.11
C ALA A 137 30.70 18.71 -0.44
N SER A 138 30.88 18.61 -1.76
CA SER A 138 31.59 17.51 -2.41
C SER A 138 33.06 17.46 -2.01
N GLY A 139 33.57 16.26 -1.72
CA GLY A 139 34.99 16.04 -1.43
C GLY A 139 35.91 16.49 -2.57
N LEU A 140 35.45 16.48 -3.82
CA LEU A 140 36.20 16.99 -4.97
C LEU A 140 36.32 18.53 -4.93
N ALA A 141 35.22 19.22 -4.63
CA ALA A 141 35.20 20.67 -4.54
C ALA A 141 36.04 21.20 -3.36
N LYS A 142 35.98 20.50 -2.20
CA LYS A 142 36.83 20.82 -1.04
C LYS A 142 38.33 20.70 -1.35
N ARG A 143 38.72 19.71 -2.16
CA ARG A 143 40.12 19.54 -2.59
C ARG A 143 40.58 20.65 -3.54
N ARG A 144 39.74 21.03 -4.52
CA ARG A 144 40.04 22.14 -5.44
C ARG A 144 40.14 23.50 -4.72
N GLY A 145 39.26 23.76 -3.75
CA GLY A 145 39.30 25.01 -2.96
C GLY A 145 40.57 25.15 -2.11
N LYS A 146 41.02 24.07 -1.45
CA LYS A 146 42.29 24.07 -0.69
C LYS A 146 43.53 24.28 -1.57
N GLN A 147 43.47 23.81 -2.82
CA GLN A 147 44.58 23.94 -3.76
C GLN A 147 44.69 25.38 -4.30
N LEU A 148 43.56 26.04 -4.58
CA LEU A 148 43.51 27.46 -4.95
C LEU A 148 44.00 28.39 -3.82
N LEU A 149 43.63 28.13 -2.57
CA LEU A 149 44.08 28.92 -1.41
C LEU A 149 45.58 28.80 -1.12
N LYS A 150 46.20 27.64 -1.42
CA LYS A 150 47.65 27.44 -1.30
C LYS A 150 48.43 28.20 -2.38
N VAL A 151 47.89 28.28 -3.59
CA VAL A 151 48.55 28.99 -4.71
C VAL A 151 48.53 30.51 -4.52
N SER A 152 47.51 31.06 -3.83
CA SER A 152 47.41 32.51 -3.58
C SER A 152 48.23 33.03 -2.39
N THR A 153 48.82 32.16 -1.56
CA THR A 153 49.65 32.58 -0.40
C THR A 153 51.16 32.49 -0.68
N GLU A 154 51.58 32.08 -1.88
CA GLU A 154 52.98 31.97 -2.32
C GLU A 154 53.42 33.10 -3.28
N VAL A 155 52.80 34.29 -3.23
CA VAL A 155 53.23 35.49 -3.98
C VAL A 155 53.66 36.59 -3.03
#